data_AF-A0A0F9DTF4-F1
#
_entry.id   AF-A0A0F9DTF4-F1
#
_cell.length_a   1.000
_cell.length_b   1.000
_cell.length_c   1.000
_cell.angle_alpha   90.00
_cell.angle_beta   90.00
_cell.angle_gamma   90.00
#
_symmetry.space_group_name_H-M   'P 1'
#
loop_
_entity.id
_entity.type
_entity.pdbx_description
1 polymer ?
#
loop_
_entity_poly.entity_id
_entity_poly.type
_entity_poly.pdbx_seq_one_letter_code
_entity_poly.pdbx_strand_id
1 'polypeptide(L)'
;MGIRGPAESRIPNQAGTYGATADALYTRIYEMIPDHPEILELKSAFDLFNIEGFDCSDLEPSYMQAAWALAKAKGLHKHGQPHIQTR
;
A
#
# COMPACT_ATOMS: atom_id res chain seq x y z
N MET A 1 -9.59 42.76 -18.63
CA MET A 1 -8.21 42.20 -18.70
C MET A 1 -8.03 41.20 -17.58
N GLY A 2 -7.85 39.92 -17.91
CA GLY A 2 -7.47 38.89 -16.95
C GLY A 2 -5.96 38.81 -16.80
N ILE A 3 -5.51 38.48 -15.59
CA ILE A 3 -4.30 37.69 -15.33
C ILE A 3 -4.43 37.13 -13.91
N ARG A 4 -4.94 35.90 -13.82
CA ARG A 4 -4.78 35.04 -12.64
C ARG A 4 -3.29 34.71 -12.60
N GLY A 5 -2.58 35.27 -11.63
CA GLY A 5 -1.20 34.92 -11.31
C GLY A 5 -1.04 33.43 -11.06
N PRO A 6 0.18 32.92 -11.21
CA PRO A 6 0.46 31.55 -11.62
C PRO A 6 -0.12 30.56 -10.62
N ALA A 7 -0.67 29.48 -11.18
CA ALA A 7 -1.13 28.31 -10.48
C ALA A 7 -0.23 28.06 -9.27
N GLU A 8 -0.82 28.10 -8.07
CA GLU A 8 -0.23 27.51 -6.89
C GLU A 8 0.36 26.19 -7.34
N SER A 9 1.68 26.08 -7.31
CA SER A 9 2.38 24.83 -7.47
C SER A 9 1.95 23.98 -6.28
N ARG A 10 0.78 23.35 -6.43
CA ARG A 10 0.32 22.26 -5.59
C ARG A 10 1.31 21.16 -5.87
N ILE A 11 2.44 21.20 -5.19
CA ILE A 11 3.17 19.99 -4.87
C ILE A 11 2.16 19.23 -4.01
N PRO A 12 1.48 18.19 -4.54
CA PRO A 12 0.55 17.46 -3.71
C PRO A 12 1.39 16.77 -2.67
N ASN A 13 1.30 17.29 -1.44
CA ASN A 13 1.60 16.64 -0.17
C ASN A 13 2.17 15.21 -0.33
N GLN A 14 3.47 15.07 -0.61
CA GLN A 14 4.08 13.73 -0.83
C GLN A 14 3.95 12.83 0.41
N ALA A 15 3.75 13.43 1.59
CA ALA A 15 3.46 12.71 2.82
C ALA A 15 2.06 12.03 2.81
N GLY A 16 1.09 12.56 2.06
CA GLY A 16 -0.25 11.97 1.91
C GLY A 16 -0.31 10.89 0.83
N THR A 17 0.42 11.06 -0.27
CA THR A 17 0.49 10.07 -1.36
C THR A 17 1.26 8.83 -0.93
N TYR A 18 2.32 8.99 -0.13
CA TYR A 18 3.08 7.85 0.38
C TYR A 18 2.19 6.89 1.19
N GLY A 19 1.38 7.44 2.10
CA GLY A 19 0.44 6.69 2.93
C GLY A 19 -0.70 6.08 2.12
N ALA A 20 -1.29 6.80 1.17
CA ALA A 20 -2.43 6.32 0.38
C ALA A 20 -2.08 5.09 -0.46
N THR A 21 -0.97 5.12 -1.20
CA THR A 21 -0.52 3.97 -2.00
C THR A 21 -0.13 2.79 -1.11
N ALA A 22 0.53 3.03 0.03
CA ALA A 22 0.90 1.97 0.96
C ALA A 22 -0.33 1.31 1.61
N ASP A 23 -1.38 2.08 1.90
CA ASP A 23 -2.63 1.57 2.48
C ASP A 23 -3.49 0.80 1.45
N ALA A 24 -3.54 1.28 0.21
CA ALA A 24 -4.17 0.55 -0.91
C ALA A 24 -3.46 -0.78 -1.17
N LEU A 25 -2.12 -0.77 -1.17
CA LEU A 25 -1.32 -1.98 -1.34
C LEU A 25 -1.51 -2.95 -0.16
N TYR A 26 -1.58 -2.44 1.07
CA TYR A 26 -1.90 -3.25 2.26
C TYR A 26 -3.24 -3.97 2.11
N THR A 27 -4.28 -3.25 1.66
CA THR A 27 -5.62 -3.82 1.46
C THR A 27 -5.57 -5.01 0.50
N ARG A 28 -4.91 -4.84 -0.66
CA ARG A 28 -4.75 -5.92 -1.65
C ARG A 28 -3.98 -7.12 -1.11
N ILE A 29 -2.86 -6.87 -0.43
CA ILE A 29 -2.07 -7.95 0.20
C ILE A 29 -2.96 -8.71 1.19
N TYR A 30 -3.73 -7.99 2.00
CA TYR A 30 -4.58 -8.59 3.02
C TYR A 30 -5.72 -9.42 2.43
N GLU A 31 -6.37 -8.92 1.38
CA GLU A 31 -7.42 -9.62 0.64
C GLU A 31 -6.92 -10.89 -0.06
N MET A 32 -5.64 -10.94 -0.45
CA MET A 32 -5.03 -12.12 -1.07
C MET A 32 -4.58 -13.20 -0.08
N ILE A 33 -4.46 -12.92 1.22
CA ILE A 33 -4.00 -13.91 2.22
C ILE A 33 -4.81 -15.23 2.20
N PRO A 34 -6.15 -15.24 2.04
CA PRO A 34 -6.93 -16.48 1.99
C PRO A 34 -6.54 -17.41 0.84
N ASP A 35 -6.24 -16.84 -0.33
CA ASP A 35 -5.85 -17.59 -1.54
C ASP A 35 -4.34 -17.85 -1.60
N HIS A 36 -3.54 -16.93 -1.07
CA HIS A 36 -2.07 -16.96 -1.05
C HIS A 36 -1.54 -16.82 0.39
N PRO A 37 -1.70 -17.84 1.25
CA PRO A 37 -1.22 -17.79 2.63
C PRO A 37 0.30 -17.66 2.74
N GLU A 38 1.05 -18.02 1.69
CA GLU A 38 2.51 -17.84 1.58
C GLU A 38 2.97 -16.38 1.71
N ILE A 39 2.07 -15.41 1.48
CA ILE A 39 2.29 -13.97 1.74
C ILE A 39 2.83 -13.74 3.16
N LEU A 40 2.34 -14.50 4.13
CA LEU A 40 2.71 -14.37 5.53
C LEU A 40 4.14 -14.83 5.82
N GLU A 41 4.68 -15.70 4.99
CA GLU A 41 6.03 -16.28 5.11
C GLU A 41 7.07 -15.56 4.23
N LEU A 42 6.64 -14.62 3.37
CA LEU A 42 7.54 -13.84 2.53
C LEU A 42 8.60 -13.10 3.35
N LYS A 43 9.84 -13.13 2.84
CA LYS A 43 11.00 -12.52 3.50
C LYS A 43 11.21 -11.09 3.06
N SER A 44 10.73 -10.73 1.87
CA SER A 44 10.86 -9.41 1.28
C SER A 44 9.57 -8.97 0.61
N ALA A 45 9.37 -7.66 0.50
CA ALA A 45 8.32 -7.09 -0.33
C ALA A 45 8.54 -7.34 -1.83
N PHE A 46 9.76 -7.67 -2.26
CA PHE A 46 10.00 -8.11 -3.64
C PHE A 46 9.30 -9.44 -3.94
N ASP A 47 9.16 -10.30 -2.94
CA ASP A 47 8.54 -11.61 -3.13
C ASP A 47 7.04 -11.48 -3.43
N LEU A 48 6.39 -10.40 -2.96
CA LEU A 48 4.99 -10.12 -3.26
C LEU A 48 4.74 -9.99 -4.76
N PHE A 49 5.63 -9.29 -5.48
CA PHE A 49 5.48 -9.10 -6.93
C PHE A 49 5.72 -10.39 -7.74
N ASN A 50 6.17 -11.46 -7.10
CA ASN A 50 6.32 -12.78 -7.72
C ASN A 50 5.13 -13.71 -7.44
N ILE A 51 4.15 -13.26 -6.64
CA ILE A 51 2.92 -14.03 -6.39
C ILE A 51 2.05 -13.97 -7.64
N GLU A 52 1.64 -15.15 -8.11
CA GLU A 52 0.73 -15.26 -9.24
C GLU A 52 -0.60 -14.56 -8.92
N GLY A 53 -1.05 -13.64 -9.79
CA GLY A 53 -2.28 -12.87 -9.56
C GLY A 53 -2.10 -11.59 -8.73
N PHE A 54 -0.91 -11.34 -8.15
CA PHE A 54 -0.60 -10.08 -7.47
C PHE A 54 -0.21 -9.00 -8.48
N ASP A 55 -1.19 -8.25 -9.02
CA ASP A 55 -0.95 -7.07 -9.86
C ASP A 55 -1.25 -5.77 -9.10
N CYS A 56 -0.22 -4.94 -8.99
CA CYS A 56 -0.28 -3.59 -8.42
C CYS A 56 0.51 -2.58 -9.22
N SER A 57 0.72 -2.86 -10.52
CA SER A 57 1.37 -1.94 -11.46
C SER A 57 0.64 -0.61 -11.58
N ASP A 58 -0.69 -0.59 -11.38
CA ASP A 58 -1.53 0.61 -11.38
C ASP A 58 -1.26 1.56 -10.20
N LEU A 59 -0.75 1.02 -9.09
CA LEU A 59 -0.43 1.80 -7.89
C LEU A 59 0.99 2.38 -7.92
N GLU A 60 1.84 1.91 -8.84
CA GLU A 60 3.27 2.21 -8.94
C GLU A 60 3.97 2.30 -7.56
N PRO A 61 3.81 1.31 -6.67
CA PRO A 61 4.30 1.43 -5.31
C PRO A 61 5.82 1.39 -5.27
N SER A 62 6.41 2.31 -4.51
CA SER A 62 7.83 2.21 -4.18
C SER A 62 8.10 0.98 -3.30
N TYR A 63 9.33 0.49 -3.34
CA TYR A 63 9.77 -0.63 -2.50
C TYR A 63 9.50 -0.39 -0.99
N MET A 64 9.64 0.85 -0.52
CA MET A 64 9.39 1.20 0.87
C MET A 64 7.90 1.12 1.24
N GLN A 65 6.99 1.46 0.32
CA GLN A 65 5.54 1.33 0.53
C GLN A 65 5.11 -0.14 0.54
N ALA A 66 5.69 -0.96 -0.34
CA ALA A 66 5.48 -2.40 -0.35
C ALA A 66 6.02 -3.09 0.92
N ALA A 67 7.21 -2.71 1.38
CA ALA A 67 7.78 -3.20 2.63
C ALA A 67 6.90 -2.85 3.83
N TRP A 68 6.40 -1.62 3.91
CA TRP A 68 5.49 -1.20 4.96
C TRP A 68 4.17 -1.97 4.91
N ALA A 69 3.57 -2.09 3.73
CA ALA A 69 2.29 -2.77 3.53
C ALA A 69 2.38 -4.27 3.91
N LEU A 70 3.45 -4.95 3.51
CA LEU A 70 3.73 -6.33 3.88
C LEU A 70 3.92 -6.49 5.39
N ALA A 71 4.73 -5.63 6.01
CA ALA A 71 4.98 -5.68 7.44
C ALA A 71 3.69 -5.44 8.25
N LYS A 72 2.85 -4.49 7.80
CA LYS A 72 1.55 -4.20 8.39
C LYS A 72 0.58 -5.38 8.27
N ALA A 73 0.49 -5.99 7.08
CA ALA A 73 -0.34 -7.18 6.84
C ALA A 73 0.07 -8.35 7.75
N LYS A 74 1.37 -8.66 7.82
CA LYS A 74 1.93 -9.71 8.69
C LYS A 74 1.68 -9.42 10.17
N GLY A 75 1.84 -8.17 10.59
CA GLY A 75 1.58 -7.74 11.96
C GLY A 75 0.11 -7.93 12.35
N LEU A 76 -0.82 -7.40 11.56
CA LEU A 76 -2.27 -7.51 11.84
C LEU A 76 -2.77 -8.96 11.79
N HIS A 77 -2.24 -9.77 10.87
CA HIS A 77 -2.59 -11.19 10.80
C HIS A 77 -2.13 -11.95 12.05
N LYS A 78 -0.90 -11.70 12.54
CA LYS A 78 -0.39 -12.31 13.78
C LYS A 78 -1.15 -11.88 15.04
N HIS A 79 -1.77 -10.70 15.03
CA HIS A 79 -2.53 -10.16 16.16
C HIS A 79 -4.04 -10.42 16.11
N GLY A 80 -4.55 -11.10 15.07
CA GLY A 80 -5.87 -11.74 15.09
C GLY A 80 -7.09 -10.81 15.19
N GLN A 81 -7.09 -9.65 14.52
CA GLN A 81 -8.25 -8.93 13.95
C GLN A 81 -7.98 -7.42 13.80
N PRO A 82 -8.58 -6.75 12.79
CA PRO A 82 -8.32 -5.36 12.44
C PRO A 82 -8.89 -4.37 13.45
N HIS A 83 -8.08 -3.39 13.84
CA HIS A 83 -8.56 -2.15 14.42
C HIS A 83 -9.23 -1.31 13.31
N ILE A 84 -10.42 -1.72 12.85
CA ILE A 84 -11.26 -0.88 12.00
C ILE A 84 -11.80 0.22 12.93
N GLN A 85 -11.05 1.31 13.07
CA GLN A 85 -11.56 2.50 13.73
C GLN A 85 -12.32 3.29 12.67
N THR A 86 -13.56 2.90 12.42
CA THR A 86 -14.53 3.70 11.67
C THR A 86 -14.78 4.98 12.45
N ARG A 87 -14.28 6.11 11.94
CA ARG A 87 -14.82 7.45 12.22
C ARG A 87 -14.76 8.29 10.96
#